data_AF-A0A3E4YLR8-F1
#
_entry.id   AF-A0A3E4YLR8-F1
#
_cell.length_a   1.000
_cell.length_b   1.000
_cell.length_c   1.000
_cell.angle_alpha   90.00
_cell.angle_beta   90.00
_cell.angle_gamma   90.00
#
_symmetry.space_group_name_H-M   'P 1'
#
loop_
_entity.id
_entity.type
_entity.pdbx_description
1 polymer ?
#
loop_
_entity_poly.entity_id
_entity_poly.type
_entity_poly.pdbx_seq_one_letter_code
_entity_poly.pdbx_strand_id
1 'polypeptide(L)'
;MDNTLIATIENLEVRKVTKYSDNDEGWYHLIVTFEDEDCNRFYFVDDDMSRESRYQRGTFGTLKLNIATSENILNDFGNINYEILAEIYDFIPDDDRNN
;
A
#
# COMPACT_ATOMS: atom_id res chain seq x y z
N MET A 1 5.46 -0.31 -23.12
CA MET A 1 6.12 -1.12 -22.09
C MET A 1 5.74 -0.46 -20.79
N ASP A 2 4.93 -1.14 -19.99
CA ASP A 2 4.54 -0.61 -18.69
C ASP A 2 5.77 -0.72 -17.80
N ASN A 3 6.40 0.41 -17.51
CA ASN A 3 7.57 0.45 -16.66
C ASN A 3 7.10 0.41 -15.22
N THR A 4 7.23 -0.77 -14.63
CA THR A 4 6.91 -1.00 -13.22
C THR A 4 8.17 -0.87 -12.38
N LEU A 5 8.17 0.02 -11.39
CA LEU A 5 9.25 0.17 -10.42
C LEU A 5 8.81 -0.42 -9.08
N ILE A 6 9.62 -1.32 -8.53
CA ILE A 6 9.39 -1.86 -7.19
C ILE A 6 10.22 -1.04 -6.20
N ALA A 7 9.56 -0.46 -5.22
CA ALA A 7 10.19 0.22 -4.09
C ALA A 7 10.00 -0.59 -2.80
N THR A 8 10.97 -0.52 -1.90
CA THR A 8 10.92 -1.19 -0.60
C THR A 8 11.12 -0.17 0.51
N ILE A 9 10.26 -0.24 1.53
CA ILE A 9 10.39 0.54 2.76
C ILE A 9 10.52 -0.47 3.91
N GLU A 10 11.65 -0.43 4.60
CA GLU A 10 11.99 -1.35 5.67
C GLU A 10 11.61 -0.77 7.04
N ASN A 11 11.51 -1.65 8.04
CA ASN A 11 11.26 -1.32 9.44
C ASN A 11 10.02 -0.43 9.70
N LEU A 12 8.92 -0.73 9.01
CA LEU A 12 7.63 -0.06 9.23
C LEU A 12 6.80 -0.81 10.26
N GLU A 13 6.31 -0.10 11.28
CA GLU A 13 5.33 -0.62 12.23
C GLU A 13 3.90 -0.47 11.68
N VAL A 14 3.12 -1.53 11.66
CA VAL A 14 1.67 -1.45 11.45
C VAL A 14 1.02 -0.80 12.67
N ARG A 15 0.33 0.32 12.47
CA ARG A 15 -0.35 1.08 13.54
C ARG A 15 -1.85 0.86 13.58
N LYS A 16 -2.45 0.72 12.41
CA LYS A 16 -3.90 0.58 12.26
C LYS A 16 -4.23 -0.08 10.93
N VAL A 17 -5.27 -0.89 10.92
CA VAL A 17 -5.93 -1.39 9.72
C VAL A 17 -7.38 -0.97 9.78
N THR A 18 -7.87 -0.36 8.71
CA THR A 18 -9.27 0.00 8.56
C THR A 18 -9.80 -0.66 7.30
N LYS A 19 -10.86 -1.46 7.44
CA LYS A 19 -11.56 -2.00 6.28
C LYS A 19 -12.44 -0.91 5.70
N TYR A 20 -12.51 -0.81 4.38
CA TYR A 20 -13.37 0.13 3.69
C TYR A 20 -14.10 -0.55 2.53
N SER A 21 -15.28 0.00 2.23
CA SER A 21 -16.10 -0.40 1.09
C SER A 21 -16.54 0.83 0.34
N ASP A 22 -16.42 0.79 -0.99
CA ASP A 22 -16.96 1.84 -1.86
C ASP A 22 -18.50 1.80 -1.98
N ASN A 23 -19.19 0.70 -1.61
CA ASN A 23 -20.67 0.59 -1.64
C ASN A 23 -21.24 -0.49 -0.67
N ASP A 24 -22.56 -0.57 -0.49
CA ASP A 24 -23.29 -1.46 0.44
C ASP A 24 -23.09 -3.00 0.25
N GLU A 25 -22.13 -3.45 -0.57
CA GLU A 25 -21.98 -4.85 -1.02
C GLU A 25 -20.85 -5.67 -0.34
N GLY A 26 -20.00 -5.08 0.51
CA GLY A 26 -18.97 -5.82 1.27
C GLY A 26 -17.63 -5.09 1.40
N TRP A 27 -16.65 -5.61 2.15
CA TRP A 27 -15.34 -4.95 2.27
C TRP A 27 -14.45 -5.23 1.04
N TYR A 28 -13.94 -4.19 0.40
CA TYR A 28 -13.10 -4.31 -0.81
C TYR A 28 -11.63 -3.96 -0.55
N HIS A 29 -11.36 -3.11 0.44
CA HIS A 29 -10.04 -2.51 0.61
C HIS A 29 -9.60 -2.52 2.07
N LEU A 30 -8.31 -2.73 2.29
CA LEU A 30 -7.63 -2.49 3.56
C LEU A 30 -6.85 -1.18 3.47
N ILE A 31 -7.21 -0.21 4.32
CA ILE A 31 -6.35 0.96 4.55
C ILE A 31 -5.41 0.61 5.69
N VAL A 32 -4.13 0.42 5.37
CA VAL A 32 -3.08 0.09 6.33
C VAL A 32 -2.30 1.37 6.66
N THR A 33 -2.24 1.71 7.94
CA THR A 33 -1.41 2.80 8.47
C THR A 33 -0.11 2.23 9.00
N PHE A 34 1.00 2.70 8.44
CA PHE A 34 2.35 2.40 8.89
C PHE A 34 2.99 3.60 9.57
N GLU A 35 3.99 3.35 10.41
CA GLU A 35 4.84 4.37 11.03
C GLU A 35 6.30 3.90 10.94
N ASP A 36 7.22 4.77 10.53
CA ASP A 36 8.66 4.49 10.51
C ASP A 36 9.33 4.86 11.84
N GLU A 37 10.66 4.67 11.91
CA GLU A 37 11.48 5.01 13.09
C GLU A 37 11.42 6.50 13.48
N ASP A 38 11.15 7.37 12.52
CA ASP A 38 11.06 8.83 12.68
C ASP A 38 9.64 9.30 13.02
N CYS A 39 8.72 8.36 13.29
CA CYS A 39 7.29 8.61 13.53
C CYS A 39 6.56 9.20 12.31
N ASN A 40 7.10 9.10 11.09
CA ASN A 40 6.39 9.47 9.88
C ASN A 40 5.31 8.45 9.59
N ARG A 41 4.10 8.92 9.29
CA ARG A 41 2.96 8.05 9.02
C ARG A 41 2.70 7.91 7.54
N PHE A 42 2.51 6.67 7.13
CA PHE A 42 2.18 6.32 5.75
C PHE A 42 0.86 5.59 5.69
N TYR A 43 0.12 5.83 4.62
CA TYR A 43 -1.21 5.27 4.39
C TYR A 43 -1.20 4.62 3.03
N PHE A 44 -1.45 3.32 2.99
CA PHE A 44 -1.52 2.57 1.75
C PHE A 44 -2.79 1.74 1.73
N VAL A 45 -3.30 1.53 0.52
CA VAL A 45 -4.45 0.69 0.26
C VAL A 45 -3.95 -0.67 -0.24
N ASP A 46 -4.46 -1.74 0.35
CA ASP A 46 -4.30 -3.11 -0.14
C ASP A 46 -5.66 -3.65 -0.56
N ASP A 47 -5.79 -4.01 -1.82
CA ASP A 47 -7.01 -4.58 -2.40
C ASP A 47 -7.09 -6.11 -2.15
N ASP A 48 -5.98 -6.73 -1.73
CA ASP A 48 -5.94 -8.14 -1.38
C ASP A 48 -6.31 -8.35 0.10
N MET A 49 -7.62 -8.46 0.34
CA MET A 49 -8.20 -8.74 1.65
C MET A 49 -7.65 -10.01 2.33
N SER A 50 -7.09 -10.97 1.58
CA SER A 50 -6.53 -12.20 2.18
C SER A 50 -5.30 -11.94 3.04
N ARG A 51 -4.64 -10.79 2.84
CA ARG A 51 -3.44 -10.36 3.57
C ARG A 51 -3.72 -9.68 4.90
N GLU A 52 -4.99 -9.46 5.25
CA GLU A 52 -5.39 -8.80 6.51
C GLU A 52 -4.65 -9.37 7.73
N SER A 53 -4.51 -10.69 7.79
CA SER A 53 -3.84 -11.40 8.90
C SER A 53 -2.37 -11.00 9.13
N ARG A 54 -1.71 -10.43 8.11
CA ARG A 54 -0.32 -9.95 8.17
C ARG A 54 -0.23 -8.55 8.78
N TYR A 55 -1.33 -7.80 8.83
CA TYR A 55 -1.36 -6.41 9.30
C TYR A 55 -1.83 -6.32 10.76
N GLN A 56 -1.08 -6.90 11.70
CA GLN A 56 -1.40 -6.76 13.11
C GLN A 56 -0.74 -5.52 13.69
N ARG A 57 -1.46 -4.76 14.52
CA ARG A 57 -0.88 -3.59 15.17
C ARG A 57 0.35 -3.98 16.00
N GLY A 58 1.45 -3.27 15.83
CA GLY A 58 2.73 -3.58 16.48
C GLY A 58 3.64 -4.50 15.66
N THR A 59 3.16 -5.06 14.54
CA THR A 59 3.99 -5.82 13.61
C THR A 59 4.91 -4.87 12.87
N PHE A 60 6.21 -5.14 12.94
CA PHE A 60 7.20 -4.52 12.07
C PHE A 60 7.40 -5.38 10.83
N GLY A 61 7.77 -4.75 9.72
CA GLY A 61 8.06 -5.49 8.51
C GLY A 61 8.57 -4.61 7.37
N THR A 62 8.76 -5.26 6.24
CA THR A 62 9.14 -4.62 4.99
C THR A 62 7.92 -4.48 4.08
N LEU A 63 7.61 -3.25 3.70
CA LEU A 63 6.58 -2.92 2.72
C LEU A 63 7.19 -2.85 1.32
N LYS A 64 6.62 -3.63 0.40
CA LYS A 64 6.97 -3.58 -1.03
C LYS A 64 5.86 -2.85 -1.78
N LEU A 65 6.23 -1.80 -2.49
CA LEU A 65 5.32 -1.00 -3.29
C LEU A 65 5.54 -1.26 -4.77
N ASN A 66 4.44 -1.38 -5.49
CA ASN A 66 4.41 -1.35 -6.93
C ASN A 66 4.17 0.09 -7.39
N ILE A 67 5.14 0.71 -8.06
CA ILE A 67 5.03 2.09 -8.56
C ILE A 67 4.89 2.06 -10.07
N ALA A 68 3.76 2.57 -10.55
CA ALA A 68 3.45 2.70 -11.97
C ALA A 68 3.11 4.15 -12.30
N THR A 69 3.40 4.55 -13.54
CA THR A 69 2.95 5.83 -14.10
C THR A 69 1.80 5.58 -15.05
N SER A 70 0.65 6.20 -14.80
CA SER A 70 -0.49 6.18 -15.71
C SER A 70 -0.55 7.48 -16.50
N GLU A 71 -0.69 7.37 -17.83
CA GLU A 71 -0.97 8.49 -18.72
C GLU A 71 -2.47 8.58 -18.95
N ASN A 72 -3.12 9.59 -18.36
CA ASN A 72 -4.51 9.89 -18.64
C ASN A 72 -4.59 11.00 -19.69
N ILE A 73 -5.03 10.65 -20.91
CA ILE A 73 -5.32 11.63 -21.96
C ILE A 73 -6.65 12.32 -21.59
N LEU A 74 -6.57 13.56 -21.13
CA LEU A 74 -7.71 14.28 -20.58
C LEU A 74 -8.71 14.77 -21.65
N ASN A 75 -8.29 14.90 -22.91
CA ASN A 75 -9.16 15.29 -24.03
C ASN A 75 -8.49 15.07 -25.41
N ASP A 76 -9.28 15.21 -26.48
CA ASP A 76 -8.88 15.09 -27.90
C ASP A 76 -7.78 16.07 -28.34
N PHE A 77 -7.42 17.05 -27.48
CA PHE A 77 -6.35 18.02 -27.73
C PHE A 77 -4.97 17.54 -27.22
N GLY A 78 -4.89 16.35 -26.62
CA GLY A 78 -3.61 15.74 -26.23
C GLY A 78 -3.03 16.25 -24.91
N ASN A 79 -3.84 16.82 -24.02
CA ASN A 79 -3.39 17.13 -22.66
C ASN A 79 -3.18 15.80 -21.89
N ILE A 80 -1.92 15.45 -21.60
CA ILE A 80 -1.54 14.26 -20.85
C ILE A 80 -1.42 14.64 -19.37
N ASN A 81 -2.18 13.98 -18.50
CA ASN A 81 -1.93 13.99 -17.07
C ASN A 81 -1.14 12.74 -16.68
N TYR A 82 -0.04 12.94 -15.94
CA TYR A 82 0.78 11.86 -15.44
C TYR A 82 0.40 11.63 -13.97
N GLU A 83 -0.11 10.45 -13.68
CA GLU A 83 -0.40 10.02 -12.31
C GLU A 83 0.61 8.96 -11.89
N ILE A 84 1.20 9.11 -10.69
CA ILE A 84 2.02 8.07 -10.07
C ILE A 84 1.11 7.30 -9.12
N LEU A 85 0.92 6.01 -9.41
CA LEU A 85 0.16 5.09 -8.58
C LEU A 85 1.15 4.22 -7.80
N ALA A 86 1.01 4.19 -6.48
CA ALA A 86 1.80 3.34 -5.59
C ALA A 86 0.86 2.40 -4.84
N GLU A 87 0.94 1.11 -5.15
CA GLU A 87 0.08 0.06 -4.58
C GLU A 87 0.91 -0.90 -3.74
N ILE A 88 0.28 -1.55 -2.76
CA ILE A 88 0.98 -2.58 -1.98
C ILE A 88 1.18 -3.81 -2.85
N TYR A 89 2.44 -4.09 -3.21
CA TYR A 89 2.81 -5.35 -3.84
C TYR A 89 2.78 -6.49 -2.83
N ASP A 90 3.40 -6.28 -1.67
CA ASP A 90 3.50 -7.26 -0.59
C ASP A 90 3.88 -6.57 0.74
N PHE A 91 3.52 -7.19 1.85
CA PHE A 91 4.04 -6.86 3.17
C PHE A 91 4.59 -8.12 3.80
N ILE A 92 5.86 -8.06 4.20
CA ILE A 92 6.59 -9.16 4.81
C ILE A 92 6.80 -8.78 6.27
N PRO A 93 6.00 -9.34 7.20
CA PRO A 93 6.26 -9.21 8.62
C PRO A 93 7.67 -9.69 8.94
N ASP A 94 8.37 -8.96 9.81
CA ASP A 94 9.56 -9.48 10.44
C ASP A 94 9.08 -10.61 11.38
N ASP A 95 9.28 -11.87 10.98
CA ASP A 95 8.98 -13.02 11.83
C ASP A 95 9.63 -12.80 13.21
N ASP A 96 8.81 -12.92 14.26
CA ASP A 96 9.07 -12.56 15.65
C ASP A 96 10.57 -12.53 16.02
N ARG A 97 11.08 -11.34 16.40
CA ARG A 97 12.34 -11.18 17.17
C ARG A 97 12.26 -11.80 18.59
N ASN A 98 11.36 -12.76 18.81
CA ASN A 98 11.12 -13.48 20.05
C ASN A 98 11.34 -14.98 19.83
N ASN A 99 12.60 -15.39 19.76
CA ASN A 99 13.02 -16.72 20.21
C ASN A 99 14.19 -16.55 21.17
#